data_AF-A0A8S4QYR9-F1
#
_entry.id   AF-A0A8S4QYR9-F1
#
_cell.length_a   1.000
_cell.length_b   1.000
_cell.length_c   1.000
_cell.angle_alpha   90.00
_cell.angle_beta   90.00
_cell.angle_gamma   90.00
#
_symmetry.space_group_name_H-M   'P 1'
#
loop_
_entity.id
_entity.type
_entity.pdbx_description
1 polymer ?
#
loop_
_entity_poly.entity_id
_entity_poly.type
_entity_poly.pdbx_seq_one_letter_code
_entity_poly.pdbx_strand_id
1 'polypeptide(L)'
;NGEVTTGARDGAAHVLRCLKVWFDLPADVLISAINLFDRFLTKMKVRPCHVPCITVSCMNIAMDEHAAVSKQARSVTVEELVSVSQSACTAGDVARMSRVIADKLSLAERCSVTALHWLRLLRALVTSAAAELQLSALALPVSTQPHDTH
;
A
#
# COMPACT_ATOMS: atom_id res chain seq x y z
N ASN A 1 28.64 2.87 -7.25
CA ASN A 1 27.76 3.74 -6.45
C ASN A 1 26.31 3.46 -6.81
N GLY A 2 25.74 2.47 -6.12
CA GLY A 2 24.54 1.74 -6.50
C GLY A 2 23.28 2.59 -6.50
N GLU A 3 22.67 2.67 -7.67
CA GLU A 3 21.30 3.12 -7.88
C GLU A 3 20.33 2.01 -7.46
N VAL A 4 19.13 2.37 -7.01
CA VAL A 4 18.08 1.40 -6.71
C VAL A 4 17.57 0.86 -8.05
N THR A 5 17.90 -0.39 -8.35
CA THR A 5 17.55 -1.06 -9.61
C THR A 5 16.08 -1.52 -9.61
N THR A 6 15.55 -1.89 -10.77
CA THR A 6 14.24 -2.55 -10.90
C THR A 6 14.08 -3.72 -9.93
N GLY A 7 15.15 -4.49 -9.70
CA GLY A 7 15.14 -5.61 -8.76
C GLY A 7 14.90 -5.23 -7.30
N ALA A 8 15.33 -4.05 -6.86
CA ALA A 8 15.06 -3.58 -5.50
C ALA A 8 13.59 -3.13 -5.33
N ARG A 9 12.99 -2.58 -6.39
CA ARG A 9 11.56 -2.29 -6.44
C ARG A 9 10.72 -3.58 -6.43
N ASP A 10 11.12 -4.58 -7.20
CA ASP A 10 10.43 -5.88 -7.24
C ASP A 10 10.49 -6.59 -5.88
N GLY A 11 11.65 -6.53 -5.21
CA GLY A 11 11.82 -7.04 -3.84
C GLY A 11 10.91 -6.31 -2.84
N ALA A 12 10.85 -4.98 -2.89
CA ALA A 12 9.96 -4.20 -2.04
C ALA A 12 8.47 -4.54 -2.30
N ALA A 13 8.06 -4.61 -3.57
CA ALA A 13 6.70 -4.97 -3.95
C ALA A 13 6.33 -6.41 -3.53
N HIS A 14 7.29 -7.34 -3.54
CA HIS A 14 7.10 -8.67 -2.98
C HIS A 14 6.85 -8.62 -1.47
N VAL A 15 7.71 -7.94 -0.70
CA VAL A 15 7.54 -7.79 0.76
C VAL A 15 6.21 -7.15 1.11
N LEU A 16 5.82 -6.07 0.42
CA LEU A 16 4.53 -5.41 0.65
C LEU A 16 3.35 -6.33 0.38
N ARG A 17 3.41 -7.17 -0.67
CA ARG A 17 2.38 -8.18 -0.94
C ARG A 17 2.31 -9.24 0.16
N CYS A 18 3.46 -9.72 0.64
CA CYS A 18 3.52 -10.66 1.76
C CYS A 18 2.87 -10.07 3.01
N LEU A 19 3.22 -8.82 3.37
CA LEU A 19 2.63 -8.12 4.51
C LEU A 19 1.12 -7.89 4.35
N LYS A 20 0.65 -7.52 3.15
CA LYS A 20 -0.79 -7.41 2.86
C LYS A 20 -1.53 -8.71 3.13
N VAL A 21 -0.95 -9.84 2.71
CA VAL A 21 -1.59 -11.15 2.88
C VAL A 21 -1.55 -11.56 4.35
N TRP A 22 -0.39 -11.40 5.01
CA TRP A 22 -0.19 -11.80 6.39
C TRP A 22 -1.14 -11.10 7.37
N PHE A 23 -1.35 -9.79 7.17
CA PHE A 23 -2.20 -8.97 8.03
C PHE A 23 -3.63 -8.78 7.48
N ASP A 24 -3.96 -9.46 6.39
CA ASP A 24 -5.18 -9.25 5.62
C ASP A 24 -5.57 -7.78 5.38
N LEU A 25 -4.61 -6.99 4.89
CA LEU A 25 -4.83 -5.56 4.65
C LEU A 25 -5.65 -5.32 3.37
N PRO A 26 -6.46 -4.26 3.31
CA PRO A 26 -7.15 -3.84 2.09
C PRO A 26 -6.18 -3.58 0.93
N ALA A 27 -6.62 -3.82 -0.29
CA ALA A 27 -5.80 -3.58 -1.50
C ALA A 27 -5.35 -2.12 -1.63
N ASP A 28 -6.14 -1.17 -1.13
CA ASP A 28 -5.81 0.25 -1.06
C ASP A 28 -4.51 0.53 -0.32
N VAL A 29 -4.27 -0.19 0.79
CA VAL A 29 -3.06 -0.04 1.60
C VAL A 29 -1.83 -0.47 0.79
N LEU A 30 -1.89 -1.63 0.14
CA LEU A 30 -0.81 -2.12 -0.71
C LEU A 30 -0.50 -1.15 -1.85
N ILE A 31 -1.53 -0.65 -2.53
CA ILE A 31 -1.36 0.26 -3.67
C ILE A 31 -0.80 1.60 -3.21
N SER A 32 -1.27 2.14 -2.07
CA SER A 32 -0.69 3.37 -1.52
C SER A 32 0.77 3.16 -1.13
N ALA A 33 1.10 2.06 -0.45
CA ALA A 33 2.47 1.75 -0.06
C ALA A 33 3.43 1.65 -1.26
N ILE A 34 3.03 0.98 -2.34
CA ILE A 34 3.83 0.91 -3.59
C ILE A 34 4.00 2.31 -4.20
N ASN A 35 2.93 3.09 -4.26
CA ASN A 35 2.97 4.45 -4.79
C ASN A 35 3.88 5.38 -3.97
N LEU A 36 3.84 5.29 -2.64
CA LEU A 36 4.73 6.02 -1.74
C LEU A 36 6.19 5.63 -1.99
N PHE A 37 6.46 4.33 -2.09
CA PHE A 37 7.79 3.79 -2.32
C PHE A 37 8.37 4.30 -3.66
N ASP A 38 7.61 4.16 -4.75
CA ASP A 38 8.01 4.59 -6.08
C ASP A 38 8.26 6.11 -6.12
N ARG A 39 7.34 6.92 -5.57
CA ARG A 39 7.50 8.37 -5.51
C ARG A 39 8.69 8.79 -4.65
N PHE A 40 9.01 8.05 -3.59
CA PHE A 40 10.15 8.37 -2.75
C PHE A 40 11.46 8.13 -3.51
N LEU A 41 11.57 7.00 -4.22
CA LEU A 41 12.75 6.68 -5.01
C LEU A 41 12.96 7.60 -6.22
N THR A 42 11.89 8.16 -6.80
CA THR A 42 12.05 9.15 -7.89
C THR A 42 12.62 10.47 -7.39
N LYS A 43 12.41 10.82 -6.11
CA LYS A 43 12.94 12.06 -5.51
C LYS A 43 14.25 11.88 -4.76
N MET A 44 14.56 10.67 -4.31
CA MET A 44 15.64 10.42 -3.36
C MET A 44 16.65 9.42 -3.90
N LYS A 45 17.93 9.75 -3.80
CA LYS A 45 19.02 8.79 -4.03
C LYS A 45 19.21 7.92 -2.80
N VAL A 46 18.68 6.70 -2.84
CA VAL A 46 18.66 5.76 -1.71
C VAL A 46 19.73 4.69 -1.86
N ARG A 47 20.37 4.32 -0.74
CA ARG A 47 21.29 3.17 -0.70
C ARG A 47 20.50 1.87 -0.51
N PRO A 48 20.90 0.75 -1.14
CA PRO A 48 20.18 -0.53 -1.02
C PRO A 48 19.94 -0.99 0.43
N CYS A 49 20.85 -0.70 1.37
CA CYS A 49 20.69 -1.06 2.78
C CYS A 49 19.51 -0.38 3.48
N HIS A 50 19.00 0.74 2.97
CA HIS A 50 17.85 1.44 3.54
C HIS A 50 16.52 0.96 2.97
N VAL A 51 16.53 0.22 1.86
CA VAL A 51 15.31 -0.21 1.16
C VAL A 51 14.36 -0.99 2.07
N PRO A 52 14.80 -1.97 2.89
CA PRO A 52 13.87 -2.70 3.77
C PRO A 52 13.10 -1.78 4.73
N CYS A 53 13.78 -0.85 5.40
CA CYS A 53 13.15 0.08 6.33
C CYS A 53 12.20 1.06 5.60
N ILE A 54 12.60 1.56 4.42
CA ILE A 54 11.74 2.41 3.58
C ILE A 54 10.47 1.65 3.17
N THR A 55 10.59 0.41 2.72
CA THR A 55 9.45 -0.44 2.35
C THR A 55 8.46 -0.59 3.49
N VAL A 56 8.94 -0.94 4.69
CA VAL A 56 8.08 -1.12 5.88
C VAL A 56 7.46 0.21 6.32
N SER A 57 8.20 1.32 6.25
CA SER A 57 7.65 2.65 6.51
C SER A 57 6.58 3.09 5.52
N CYS A 58 6.73 2.78 4.23
CA CYS A 58 5.67 3.02 3.24
C CYS A 58 4.39 2.25 3.58
N MET A 59 4.50 1.00 4.05
CA MET A 59 3.34 0.24 4.53
C MET A 59 2.72 0.91 5.76
N ASN A 60 3.54 1.34 6.72
CA ASN A 60 3.05 2.01 7.92
C ASN A 60 2.25 3.28 7.58
N ILE A 61 2.78 4.15 6.72
CA ILE A 61 2.08 5.37 6.27
C ILE A 61 0.77 5.00 5.57
N ALA A 62 0.79 4.02 4.65
CA ALA A 62 -0.39 3.62 3.89
C ALA A 62 -1.52 3.09 4.79
N MET A 63 -1.18 2.40 5.88
CA MET A 63 -2.15 1.96 6.88
C MET A 63 -2.77 3.13 7.64
N ASP A 64 -1.96 4.12 8.02
CA ASP A 64 -2.43 5.33 8.69
C ASP A 64 -3.33 6.17 7.75
N GLU A 65 -2.94 6.33 6.48
CA GLU A 65 -3.75 6.98 5.44
C GLU A 65 -5.10 6.26 5.26
N HIS A 66 -5.08 4.93 5.15
CA HIS A 66 -6.30 4.16 4.98
C HIS A 66 -7.24 4.31 6.19
N ALA A 67 -6.72 4.21 7.41
CA ALA A 67 -7.48 4.41 8.64
C ALA A 67 -8.16 5.80 8.68
N ALA A 68 -7.42 6.85 8.29
CA ALA A 68 -7.95 8.21 8.21
C ALA A 68 -9.07 8.34 7.18
N VAL A 69 -8.90 7.78 5.97
CA VAL A 69 -9.89 7.86 4.88
C VAL A 69 -11.13 7.02 5.19
N SER A 70 -10.96 5.81 5.72
CA SER A 70 -12.09 4.92 6.05
C SER A 70 -12.79 5.29 7.35
N LYS A 71 -12.22 6.20 8.16
CA LYS A 71 -12.67 6.55 9.51
C LYS A 71 -12.74 5.31 10.43
N GLN A 72 -11.83 4.37 10.24
CA GLN A 72 -11.71 3.16 11.05
C GLN A 72 -10.39 3.17 11.82
N ALA A 73 -10.40 2.57 13.00
CA ALA A 73 -9.16 2.37 13.75
C ALA A 73 -8.21 1.45 12.98
N ARG A 74 -6.91 1.71 13.11
CA ARG A 74 -5.86 0.87 12.55
C ARG A 74 -5.89 -0.51 13.22
N SER A 75 -5.82 -1.57 12.43
CA SER A 75 -5.90 -2.96 12.91
C SER A 75 -4.57 -3.55 13.36
N VAL A 76 -3.44 -3.01 12.90
CA VAL A 76 -2.09 -3.56 13.14
C VAL A 76 -1.16 -2.44 13.56
N THR A 77 -0.51 -2.61 14.71
CA THR A 77 0.45 -1.66 15.30
C THR A 77 1.78 -1.61 14.54
N VAL A 78 2.61 -0.61 14.83
CA VAL A 78 3.96 -0.54 14.21
C VAL A 78 4.87 -1.64 14.76
N GLU A 79 4.69 -2.03 16.01
CA GLU A 79 5.42 -3.10 16.67
C GLU A 79 5.12 -4.46 16.02
N GLU A 80 3.84 -4.76 15.76
CA GLU A 80 3.42 -5.97 15.04
C GLU A 80 3.93 -5.96 13.59
N LEU A 81 3.83 -4.82 12.91
CA LEU A 81 4.36 -4.69 11.55
C LEU A 81 5.86 -4.99 11.50
N VAL A 82 6.64 -4.45 12.43
CA VAL A 82 8.08 -4.68 12.50
C VAL A 82 8.39 -6.15 12.79
N SER A 83 7.69 -6.78 13.74
CA SER A 83 7.96 -8.16 14.14
C SER A 83 7.78 -9.17 12.99
N VAL A 84 6.78 -8.94 12.13
CA VAL A 84 6.50 -9.79 10.96
C VAL A 84 7.38 -9.44 9.76
N SER A 85 7.75 -8.16 9.60
CA SER A 85 8.47 -7.71 8.40
C SER A 85 9.84 -8.37 8.19
N GLN A 86 10.43 -8.94 9.25
CA GLN A 86 11.80 -9.46 9.28
C GLN A 86 12.86 -8.46 8.77
N SER A 87 12.51 -7.18 8.77
CA SER A 87 13.45 -6.11 8.48
C SER A 87 14.29 -5.83 9.73
N ALA A 88 15.57 -5.51 9.57
CA ALA A 88 16.47 -5.22 10.68
C ALA A 88 16.18 -3.86 11.38
N CYS A 89 15.00 -3.26 11.18
CA CYS A 89 14.63 -1.96 11.70
C CYS A 89 13.74 -2.07 12.94
N THR A 90 13.85 -1.10 13.84
CA THR A 90 13.00 -1.00 15.03
C THR A 90 11.71 -0.21 14.73
N ALA A 91 10.71 -0.28 15.62
CA ALA A 91 9.53 0.61 15.54
C ALA A 91 9.92 2.09 15.48
N GLY A 92 10.95 2.50 16.24
CA GLY A 92 11.50 3.85 16.19
C GLY A 92 12.13 4.22 14.84
N ASP A 93 12.81 3.26 14.18
CA ASP A 93 13.33 3.46 12.83
C ASP A 93 12.20 3.65 11.81
N VAL A 94 11.16 2.81 11.89
CA VAL A 94 9.99 2.91 11.03
C VAL A 94 9.30 4.26 11.22
N ALA A 95 9.04 4.67 12.47
CA ALA A 95 8.42 5.96 12.77
C ALA A 95 9.26 7.17 12.32
N ARG A 96 10.60 7.08 12.42
CA ARG A 96 11.50 8.13 11.91
C ARG A 96 11.47 8.17 10.39
N MET A 97 11.61 7.03 9.72
CA MET A 97 11.64 6.96 8.26
C MET A 97 10.28 7.32 7.65
N SER A 98 9.16 7.00 8.31
CA SER A 98 7.83 7.43 7.88
C SER A 98 7.72 8.96 7.81
N ARG A 99 8.24 9.67 8.82
CA ARG A 99 8.30 11.15 8.81
C ARG A 99 9.18 11.66 7.67
N VAL A 100 10.35 11.07 7.46
CA VAL A 100 11.25 11.45 6.34
C VAL A 100 10.53 11.28 4.99
N ILE A 101 9.82 10.19 4.78
CA ILE A 101 9.06 9.95 3.55
C ILE A 101 7.96 11.01 3.40
N ALA A 102 7.19 11.28 4.46
CA ALA A 102 6.12 12.27 4.44
C ALA A 102 6.64 13.67 4.08
N ASP A 103 7.73 14.09 4.70
CA ASP A 103 8.36 15.39 4.46
C ASP A 103 8.88 15.52 3.02
N LYS A 104 9.58 14.49 2.53
CA LYS A 104 10.17 14.50 1.17
C LYS A 104 9.13 14.41 0.06
N LEU A 105 8.03 13.71 0.32
CA LEU A 105 6.92 13.63 -0.62
C LEU A 105 5.99 14.83 -0.54
N SER A 106 6.13 15.66 0.50
CA SER A 106 5.20 16.74 0.82
C SER A 106 3.77 16.20 0.76
N LEU A 107 3.51 15.13 1.52
CA LEU A 107 2.21 14.50 1.61
C LEU A 107 1.22 15.54 2.14
N ALA A 108 0.60 16.27 1.21
CA ALA A 108 -0.54 17.13 1.50
C ALA A 108 -1.71 16.22 1.91
N GLU A 109 -2.69 16.76 2.64
CA GLU A 109 -3.89 16.05 3.13
C GLU A 109 -4.76 15.39 2.04
N ARG A 110 -4.36 15.47 0.76
CA ARG A 110 -5.07 14.88 -0.37
C ARG A 110 -4.38 13.59 -0.78
N CYS A 111 -5.07 12.46 -0.57
CA CYS A 111 -4.65 11.16 -1.06
C CYS A 111 -4.41 11.20 -2.57
N SER A 112 -3.31 10.59 -3.02
CA SER A 112 -3.04 10.45 -4.46
C SER A 112 -4.09 9.56 -5.11
N VAL A 113 -4.65 10.00 -6.24
CA VAL A 113 -5.56 9.16 -7.04
C VAL A 113 -4.77 7.96 -7.57
N THR A 114 -5.23 6.75 -7.23
CA THR A 114 -4.59 5.49 -7.65
C THR A 114 -5.36 4.84 -8.80
N ALA A 115 -4.74 3.89 -9.51
CA ALA A 115 -5.41 3.10 -10.55
C ALA A 115 -6.68 2.38 -10.03
N LEU A 116 -6.70 2.01 -8.74
CA LEU A 116 -7.87 1.39 -8.13
C LEU A 116 -9.06 2.35 -8.00
N HIS A 117 -8.82 3.64 -7.80
CA HIS A 117 -9.89 4.65 -7.84
C HIS A 117 -10.53 4.71 -9.21
N TRP A 118 -9.72 4.75 -10.28
CA TRP A 118 -10.21 4.70 -11.66
C TRP A 118 -10.96 3.41 -11.97
N LEU A 119 -10.45 2.26 -11.53
CA LEU A 119 -11.11 0.97 -11.73
C LEU A 119 -12.48 0.91 -11.04
N ARG A 120 -12.57 1.42 -9.80
CA ARG A 120 -13.85 1.51 -9.07
C ARG A 120 -14.83 2.47 -9.74
N LEU A 121 -14.36 3.61 -10.22
CA LEU A 121 -15.17 4.58 -10.95
C LEU A 121 -15.71 3.96 -12.26
N LEU A 122 -14.83 3.36 -13.06
CA LEU A 122 -15.20 2.69 -14.30
C LEU A 122 -16.20 1.56 -14.05
N ARG A 123 -15.97 0.74 -13.02
CA ARG A 123 -16.91 -0.31 -12.64
C ARG A 123 -18.27 0.28 -12.31
N ALA A 124 -18.33 1.34 -11.49
CA ALA A 124 -19.59 2.00 -11.13
C ALA A 124 -20.34 2.55 -12.35
N LEU A 125 -19.62 3.21 -13.26
CA LEU A 125 -20.18 3.72 -14.52
C LEU A 125 -20.74 2.59 -15.40
N VAL A 126 -19.98 1.52 -15.58
CA VAL A 126 -20.40 0.35 -16.38
C VAL A 126 -21.60 -0.34 -15.73
N THR A 127 -21.63 -0.50 -14.40
CA THR A 127 -22.78 -1.11 -13.71
C THR A 127 -24.04 -0.24 -13.81
N SER A 128 -23.89 1.10 -13.76
CA SER A 128 -25.00 2.03 -13.93
C SER A 128 -25.58 1.95 -15.35
N ALA A 129 -24.70 1.99 -16.36
CA ALA A 129 -25.12 1.90 -17.75
C ALA A 129 -25.75 0.54 -18.08
N ALA A 130 -25.20 -0.56 -17.55
CA ALA A 130 -25.78 -1.89 -17.73
C ALA A 130 -27.19 -1.99 -17.11
N ALA A 131 -27.41 -1.39 -15.94
CA ALA A 131 -28.72 -1.35 -15.30
C ALA A 131 -29.74 -0.54 -16.12
N GLU A 132 -29.34 0.62 -16.67
CA GLU A 132 -30.19 1.43 -17.55
C GLU A 132 -30.54 0.69 -18.86
N LEU A 133 -29.59 -0.06 -19.42
CA LEU A 133 -29.76 -0.81 -20.66
C LEU A 133 -30.36 -2.22 -20.45
N GLN A 134 -30.70 -2.59 -19.21
CA GLN A 134 -31.21 -3.92 -18.84
C GLN A 134 -30.32 -5.08 -19.31
N LEU A 135 -29.01 -4.82 -19.44
CA LEU A 135 -28.04 -5.84 -19.75
C LEU A 135 -27.83 -6.70 -18.50
N SER A 136 -27.90 -8.02 -18.64
CA SER A 136 -27.56 -8.93 -17.54
C SER A 136 -26.16 -8.58 -17.04
N ALA A 137 -26.03 -8.33 -15.74
CA ALA A 137 -24.78 -7.90 -15.14
C ALA A 137 -23.67 -8.86 -15.58
N LEU A 138 -22.58 -8.31 -16.12
CA LEU A 138 -21.32 -9.03 -16.24
C LEU A 138 -20.91 -9.39 -14.81
N ALA A 139 -21.33 -10.57 -14.35
CA ALA A 139 -20.99 -11.10 -13.05
C ALA A 139 -19.49 -11.39 -13.07
N LEU A 140 -18.68 -10.37 -12.80
CA LEU A 140 -17.29 -10.58 -12.45
C LEU A 140 -17.30 -11.43 -11.18
N PRO A 141 -16.53 -12.54 -11.14
CA PRO A 141 -16.47 -13.35 -9.94
C PRO A 141 -16.10 -12.44 -8.77
N VAL A 142 -16.96 -12.42 -7.76
CA VAL A 142 -16.62 -11.85 -6.46
C VAL A 142 -15.37 -12.61 -6.03
N SER A 143 -14.27 -11.88 -5.84
CA SER A 143 -13.08 -12.45 -5.21
C SER A 143 -13.47 -12.78 -3.78
N THR A 144 -14.02 -13.97 -3.56
CA THR A 144 -14.11 -14.58 -2.25
C THR A 144 -12.68 -14.72 -1.76
N GLN A 145 -12.26 -13.83 -0.85
CA GLN A 145 -11.15 -14.13 0.04
C GLN A 145 -11.49 -15.49 0.67
N PRO A 146 -10.63 -16.52 0.55
CA PRO A 146 -10.85 -17.75 1.30
C PRO A 146 -10.58 -17.42 2.77
N HIS A 147 -11.61 -16.96 3.47
CA HIS A 147 -11.78 -17.37 4.86
C HIS A 147 -12.15 -18.85 4.81
N ASP A 148 -11.24 -19.71 5.25
CA ASP A 148 -11.52 -20.70 6.29
C ASP A 148 -10.35 -21.70 6.47
N THR A 149 -10.21 -22.13 7.73
CA THR A 149 -9.44 -23.27 8.26
C THR A 149 -7.91 -23.13 8.39
N HIS A 150 -7.45 -22.60 9.52
CA HIS A 150 -7.02 -23.40 10.68
C HIS A 150 -6.72 -22.54 11.91
#